data_AF-A0A261CM73-F1
#
_entry.id   AF-A0A261CM73-F1
#
_cell.length_a   1.000
_cell.length_b   1.000
_cell.length_c   1.000
_cell.angle_alpha   90.00
_cell.angle_beta   90.00
_cell.angle_gamma   90.00
#
_symmetry.space_group_name_H-M   'P 1'
#
loop_
_entity.id
_entity.type
_entity.pdbx_description
1 polymer ?
#
loop_
_entity_poly.entity_id
_entity_poly.type
_entity_poly.pdbx_seq_one_letter_code
_entity_poly.pdbx_strand_id
1 'polypeptide(L)'
;MENFVYLSKSLDSQCRFNAGEVSLDTIDQWPVDCTDVCAILKFTSSSNNIPYEKLKSTFQNLNSINGVFRVENTTLTNLSFFGNLTLIFNINYNVLSISNNPKLTDVSVLFTIENSLTNYPVQFINNPKLDIHPLCVGNSFSKFDKFYIVNNLKDCGCTETSINNENVVNFKNCNSIFGPTEISDATNASMFSALSSVRNITGPISIHNTNFENLSFFSKLERMKGDMSGVNLDIHDNPNMTRLGLESLMAMNIENVHPDFCLTMEEMQVFTTFNTKYVKLEAKYCNITTRKDGQKTCVFESMSALHNDCVHIMGNVIISSGNEQYIEKLSSVTRIYGSLSITNTTLKNLEFLGNLTNVAVLNDTSPAILLDTNPDLSDITLFSMMYPYTSGPHAVVIQNNANHLENIFMNPLQCYNYQISIGAYVLYNGANCAWVMSDGESNYGVYWISICALLSSIFF
;
A
#
# COMPACT_ATOMS: atom_id res chain seq x y z
N MET A 1 -3.00 9.85 33.01
CA MET A 1 -3.53 8.49 33.24
C MET A 1 -3.87 7.92 31.88
N GLU A 2 -2.91 7.27 31.23
CA GLU A 2 -3.14 6.52 30.00
C GLU A 2 -3.89 5.22 30.37
N ASN A 3 -5.03 4.98 29.73
CA ASN A 3 -5.92 3.88 30.10
C ASN A 3 -5.37 2.52 29.62
N PHE A 4 -5.14 1.61 30.56
CA PHE A 4 -4.62 0.24 30.43
C PHE A 4 -5.54 -0.77 29.69
N VAL A 5 -6.58 -0.33 28.98
CA VAL A 5 -7.76 -1.17 28.72
C VAL A 5 -7.61 -2.19 27.58
N TYR A 6 -6.53 -2.18 26.78
CA TYR A 6 -6.43 -3.08 25.62
C TYR A 6 -5.09 -3.84 25.51
N LEU A 7 -4.65 -4.50 26.59
CA LEU A 7 -3.68 -5.60 26.47
C LEU A 7 -4.46 -6.92 26.33
N SER A 8 -4.37 -7.55 25.16
CA SER A 8 -5.17 -8.69 24.68
C SER A 8 -5.49 -9.76 25.75
N LYS A 9 -6.68 -10.34 25.63
CA LYS A 9 -7.31 -11.28 26.56
C LYS A 9 -6.70 -12.70 26.53
N SER A 10 -5.62 -12.94 25.78
CA SER A 10 -5.08 -14.28 25.50
C SER A 10 -3.71 -14.59 26.13
N LEU A 11 -3.10 -13.66 26.85
CA LEU A 11 -1.87 -13.92 27.62
C LEU A 11 -2.18 -14.14 29.10
N ASP A 12 -1.45 -15.07 29.72
CA ASP A 12 -1.51 -15.36 31.15
C ASP A 12 -1.38 -14.06 31.95
N SER A 13 -2.32 -13.85 32.88
CA SER A 13 -2.32 -12.70 33.79
C SER A 13 -1.01 -12.53 34.57
N GLN A 14 -0.25 -13.62 34.77
CA GLN A 14 1.02 -13.62 35.49
C GLN A 14 2.18 -13.02 34.67
N CYS A 15 2.10 -13.04 33.33
CA CYS A 15 3.13 -12.51 32.44
C CYS A 15 2.83 -11.07 32.01
N ARG A 16 2.48 -10.21 32.99
CA ARG A 16 2.13 -8.80 32.77
C ARG A 16 2.98 -7.88 33.63
N PHE A 17 3.55 -6.86 33.00
CA PHE A 17 4.25 -5.79 33.69
C PHE A 17 3.41 -4.50 33.65
N ASN A 18 2.73 -4.20 34.76
CA ASN A 18 1.75 -3.11 34.84
C ASN A 18 2.32 -1.77 35.35
N ALA A 19 3.61 -1.71 35.68
CA ALA A 19 4.20 -0.51 36.28
C ALA A 19 4.33 0.66 35.29
N GLY A 20 4.26 0.41 33.98
CA GLY A 20 4.29 1.44 32.93
C GLY A 20 5.67 2.06 32.67
N GLU A 21 6.63 1.88 33.58
CA GLU A 21 8.00 2.38 33.50
C GLU A 21 8.96 1.46 34.27
N VAL A 22 10.19 1.30 33.78
CA VAL A 22 11.25 0.53 34.44
C VAL A 22 12.12 1.46 35.29
N SER A 23 12.09 1.28 36.60
CA SER A 23 12.84 2.05 37.60
C SER A 23 13.33 1.11 38.71
N LEU A 24 14.11 1.61 39.66
CA LEU A 24 14.50 0.81 40.84
C LEU A 24 13.28 0.30 41.64
N ASP A 25 12.20 1.07 41.69
CA ASP A 25 10.99 0.71 42.45
C ASP A 25 10.11 -0.33 41.73
N THR A 26 10.28 -0.45 40.42
CA THR A 26 9.39 -1.25 39.57
C THR A 26 10.08 -2.45 38.95
N ILE A 27 11.40 -2.48 38.84
CA ILE A 27 12.14 -3.55 38.16
C ILE A 27 11.92 -4.93 38.80
N ASP A 28 11.72 -5.00 40.11
CA ASP A 28 11.47 -6.26 40.81
C ASP A 28 10.03 -6.79 40.61
N GLN A 29 9.14 -6.00 40.01
CA GLN A 29 7.80 -6.43 39.60
C GLN A 29 7.79 -7.12 38.24
N TRP A 30 8.95 -7.20 37.56
CA TRP A 30 9.06 -7.86 36.27
C TRP A 30 8.83 -9.38 36.39
N PRO A 31 8.01 -10.00 35.52
CA PRO A 31 7.74 -11.43 35.57
C PRO A 31 8.93 -12.23 34.99
N VAL A 32 9.94 -12.49 35.83
CA VAL A 32 11.23 -13.10 35.42
C VAL A 32 11.11 -14.51 34.82
N ASP A 33 10.05 -15.25 35.14
CA ASP A 33 9.82 -16.62 34.64
C ASP A 33 9.11 -16.65 33.27
N CYS A 34 8.74 -15.49 32.72
CA CYS A 34 8.01 -15.40 31.46
C CYS A 34 8.92 -15.08 30.27
N THR A 35 8.66 -15.75 29.14
CA THR A 35 9.29 -15.47 27.85
C THR A 35 8.53 -14.46 27.01
N ASP A 36 7.20 -14.47 27.13
CA ASP A 36 6.26 -13.62 26.41
C ASP A 36 5.57 -12.70 27.41
N VAL A 37 5.82 -11.39 27.33
CA VAL A 37 5.38 -10.44 28.36
C VAL A 37 4.50 -9.34 27.76
N CYS A 38 3.34 -9.09 28.37
CA CYS A 38 2.56 -7.89 28.11
C CYS A 38 3.13 -6.73 28.93
N ALA A 39 3.64 -5.69 28.27
CA ALA A 39 4.26 -4.57 28.96
C ALA A 39 4.16 -3.24 28.19
N ILE A 40 4.08 -2.15 28.94
CA ILE A 40 4.59 -0.85 28.49
C ILE A 40 6.02 -0.78 29.02
N LEU A 41 6.97 -1.12 28.16
CA LEU A 41 8.38 -1.16 28.51
C LEU A 41 9.02 0.18 28.18
N LYS A 42 8.91 1.11 29.14
CA LYS A 42 9.43 2.47 29.05
C LYS A 42 10.64 2.65 29.95
N PHE A 43 11.76 3.05 29.38
CA PHE A 43 12.96 3.47 30.11
C PHE A 43 13.07 4.99 30.05
N THR A 44 13.33 5.60 31.21
CA THR A 44 13.55 7.04 31.31
C THR A 44 14.81 7.38 32.10
N SER A 45 15.01 8.65 32.46
CA SER A 45 16.04 9.04 33.40
C SER A 45 15.98 8.28 34.73
N SER A 46 14.81 7.79 35.16
CA SER A 46 14.65 6.98 36.38
C SER A 46 15.38 5.63 36.28
N SER A 47 15.48 5.08 35.07
CA SER A 47 16.11 3.79 34.79
C SER A 47 17.64 3.83 34.89
N ASN A 48 18.24 5.03 34.84
CA ASN A 48 19.69 5.21 34.86
C ASN A 48 20.36 4.71 36.15
N ASN A 49 19.59 4.61 37.23
CA ASN A 49 20.08 4.17 38.54
C ASN A 49 20.11 2.64 38.67
N ILE A 50 19.61 1.91 37.67
CA ILE A 50 19.57 0.45 37.67
C ILE A 50 20.91 -0.09 37.16
N PRO A 51 21.63 -0.92 37.93
CA PRO A 51 22.85 -1.56 37.45
C PRO A 51 22.61 -2.40 36.20
N TYR A 52 23.54 -2.35 35.23
CA TYR A 52 23.43 -3.10 33.98
C TYR A 52 23.22 -4.61 34.20
N GLU A 53 23.95 -5.21 35.14
CA GLU A 53 23.79 -6.63 35.46
C GLU A 53 22.39 -6.97 36.00
N LYS A 54 21.76 -6.03 36.72
CA LYS A 54 20.38 -6.20 37.17
C LYS A 54 19.44 -6.21 35.96
N LEU A 55 19.55 -5.23 35.05
CA LEU A 55 18.80 -5.21 33.79
C LEU A 55 18.96 -6.52 33.00
N LYS A 56 20.21 -6.96 32.81
CA LYS A 56 20.54 -8.19 32.10
C LYS A 56 19.89 -9.42 32.73
N SER A 57 20.00 -9.58 34.04
CA SER A 57 19.39 -10.72 34.75
C SER A 57 17.85 -10.66 34.72
N THR A 58 17.26 -9.47 34.82
CA THR A 58 15.80 -9.27 34.79
C THR A 58 15.20 -9.66 33.43
N PHE A 59 15.85 -9.27 32.33
CA PHE A 59 15.32 -9.48 30.97
C PHE A 59 15.88 -10.72 30.26
N GLN A 60 16.66 -11.56 30.94
CA GLN A 60 17.35 -12.70 30.31
C GLN A 60 16.42 -13.70 29.63
N ASN A 61 15.21 -13.91 30.17
CA ASN A 61 14.24 -14.86 29.63
C ASN A 61 13.30 -14.23 28.59
N LEU A 62 13.32 -12.91 28.44
CA LEU A 62 12.41 -12.20 27.54
C LEU A 62 12.71 -12.54 26.08
N ASN A 63 11.71 -13.08 25.38
CA ASN A 63 11.78 -13.40 23.97
C ASN A 63 10.80 -12.57 23.12
N SER A 64 9.65 -12.20 23.67
CA SER A 64 8.61 -11.44 22.97
C SER A 64 7.91 -10.42 23.88
N ILE A 65 7.65 -9.23 23.33
CA ILE A 65 6.88 -8.18 23.99
C ILE A 65 5.55 -7.98 23.27
N ASN A 66 4.44 -8.10 24.01
CA ASN A 66 3.11 -7.68 23.55
C ASN A 66 2.80 -6.30 24.14
N GLY A 67 3.14 -5.22 23.42
CA GLY A 67 2.90 -3.87 23.92
C GLY A 67 3.85 -2.81 23.36
N VAL A 68 4.28 -1.89 24.23
CA VAL A 68 4.99 -0.66 23.85
C VAL A 68 6.45 -0.74 24.27
N PHE A 69 7.36 -0.24 23.43
CA PHE A 69 8.79 -0.16 23.71
C PHE A 69 9.31 1.26 23.52
N ARG A 70 9.81 1.88 24.60
CA ARG A 70 10.34 3.26 24.58
C ARG A 70 11.60 3.40 25.42
N VAL A 71 12.62 4.06 24.90
CA VAL A 71 13.86 4.41 25.62
C VAL A 71 14.13 5.89 25.43
N GLU A 72 13.84 6.70 26.45
CA GLU A 72 13.75 8.15 26.31
C GLU A 72 14.53 8.85 27.43
N ASN A 73 15.40 9.82 27.12
CA ASN A 73 16.10 10.62 28.14
C ASN A 73 16.97 9.79 29.12
N THR A 74 17.58 8.69 28.64
CA THR A 74 18.44 7.83 29.47
C THR A 74 19.93 8.13 29.27
N THR A 75 20.77 7.67 30.20
CA THR A 75 22.22 7.65 30.08
C THR A 75 22.77 6.25 29.76
N LEU A 76 21.91 5.33 29.35
CA LEU A 76 22.30 3.98 28.94
C LEU A 76 23.25 4.05 27.73
N THR A 77 24.22 3.15 27.68
CA THR A 77 25.21 3.07 26.58
C THR A 77 24.82 2.04 25.53
N ASN A 78 24.07 1.01 25.90
CA ASN A 78 23.58 -0.01 24.98
C ASN A 78 22.27 -0.64 25.50
N LEU A 79 21.60 -1.40 24.63
CA LEU A 79 20.39 -2.17 24.94
C LEU A 79 20.60 -3.69 24.90
N SER A 80 21.85 -4.16 24.93
CA SER A 80 22.21 -5.57 24.72
C SER A 80 21.72 -6.50 25.85
N PHE A 81 21.19 -5.95 26.94
CA PHE A 81 20.47 -6.70 27.98
C PHE A 81 19.17 -7.36 27.47
N PHE A 82 18.70 -7.01 26.26
CA PHE A 82 17.61 -7.70 25.54
C PHE A 82 18.06 -8.86 24.64
N GLY A 83 19.19 -9.52 24.94
CA GLY A 83 19.85 -10.44 24.00
C GLY A 83 19.01 -11.56 23.39
N ASN A 84 17.89 -11.96 24.02
CA ASN A 84 16.98 -13.02 23.55
C ASN A 84 15.68 -12.50 22.91
N LEU A 85 15.47 -11.17 22.88
CA LEU A 85 14.27 -10.56 22.31
C LEU A 85 14.28 -10.71 20.79
N THR A 86 13.21 -11.29 20.25
CA THR A 86 13.06 -11.57 18.82
C THR A 86 11.81 -10.95 18.21
N LEU A 87 10.79 -10.65 19.03
CA LEU A 87 9.50 -10.16 18.55
C LEU A 87 8.97 -9.02 19.42
N ILE A 88 8.48 -7.97 18.76
CA ILE A 88 7.63 -6.95 19.37
C ILE A 88 6.30 -6.93 18.63
N PHE A 89 5.23 -7.26 19.35
CA PHE A 89 3.86 -7.29 18.85
C PHE A 89 3.10 -6.08 19.37
N ASN A 90 2.90 -5.09 18.50
CA ASN A 90 2.35 -3.78 18.86
C ASN A 90 0.83 -3.73 18.69
N ILE A 91 0.10 -4.44 19.53
CA ILE A 91 -1.37 -4.56 19.46
C ILE A 91 -2.16 -3.26 19.60
N ASN A 92 -1.53 -2.22 20.16
CA ASN A 92 -2.18 -0.96 20.45
C ASN A 92 -1.76 0.16 19.49
N TYR A 93 -1.00 -0.18 18.43
CA TYR A 93 -0.52 0.78 17.45
C TYR A 93 0.18 1.98 18.12
N ASN A 94 1.04 1.74 19.10
CA ASN A 94 1.77 2.81 19.78
C ASN A 94 3.11 3.09 19.09
N VAL A 95 3.63 4.30 19.21
CA VAL A 95 4.96 4.61 18.69
C VAL A 95 6.06 3.87 19.47
N LEU A 96 6.90 3.11 18.75
CA LEU A 96 8.19 2.62 19.23
C LEU A 96 9.20 3.75 19.07
N SER A 97 9.89 4.13 20.15
CA SER A 97 10.79 5.30 20.16
C SER A 97 12.05 5.08 20.97
N ILE A 98 13.19 5.48 20.40
CA ILE A 98 14.46 5.66 21.11
C ILE A 98 14.89 7.10 20.93
N SER A 99 14.75 7.91 21.98
CA SER A 99 14.93 9.35 21.88
C SER A 99 15.76 9.98 22.99
N ASN A 100 16.56 10.99 22.63
CA ASN A 100 17.28 11.85 23.59
C ASN A 100 18.22 11.06 24.54
N ASN A 101 18.92 10.04 24.04
CA ASN A 101 19.87 9.26 24.84
C ASN A 101 21.33 9.66 24.50
N PRO A 102 21.93 10.64 25.22
CA PRO A 102 23.22 11.25 24.85
C PRO A 102 24.43 10.30 24.91
N LYS A 103 24.30 9.14 25.57
CA LYS A 103 25.38 8.16 25.74
C LYS A 103 25.16 6.86 24.97
N LEU A 104 24.01 6.69 24.32
CA LEU A 104 23.64 5.45 23.64
C LEU A 104 24.46 5.28 22.37
N THR A 105 25.19 4.17 22.29
CA THR A 105 26.08 3.84 21.15
C THR A 105 25.65 2.58 20.42
N ASP A 106 24.90 1.69 21.07
CA ASP A 106 24.58 0.37 20.52
C ASP A 106 23.12 -0.04 20.78
N VAL A 107 22.39 -0.25 19.69
CA VAL A 107 21.03 -0.80 19.67
C VAL A 107 20.92 -2.01 18.74
N SER A 108 22.05 -2.66 18.43
CA SER A 108 22.13 -3.75 17.44
C SER A 108 21.18 -4.91 17.69
N VAL A 109 20.84 -5.17 18.97
CA VAL A 109 19.82 -6.15 19.35
C VAL A 109 18.47 -5.90 18.68
N LEU A 110 18.14 -4.66 18.33
CA LEU A 110 16.88 -4.31 17.67
C LEU A 110 16.89 -4.60 16.18
N PHE A 111 18.06 -4.79 15.56
CA PHE A 111 18.17 -4.98 14.11
C PHE A 111 17.69 -6.37 13.66
N THR A 112 17.59 -7.32 14.60
CA THR A 112 17.12 -8.69 14.37
C THR A 112 15.66 -8.91 14.79
N ILE A 113 15.05 -7.94 15.48
CA ILE A 113 13.69 -8.07 16.00
C ILE A 113 12.66 -7.94 14.88
N GLU A 114 11.68 -8.82 14.90
CA GLU A 114 10.47 -8.69 14.10
C GLU A 114 9.50 -7.73 14.79
N ASN A 115 9.03 -6.74 14.04
CA ASN A 115 8.05 -5.79 14.52
C ASN A 115 6.76 -5.96 13.72
N SER A 116 5.70 -6.39 14.41
CA SER A 116 4.41 -6.66 13.80
C SER A 116 3.38 -5.58 14.17
N LEU A 117 2.50 -5.26 13.22
CA LEU A 117 1.40 -4.28 13.35
C LEU A 117 1.84 -2.81 13.55
N THR A 118 2.79 -2.33 12.73
CA THR A 118 3.26 -0.93 12.79
C THR A 118 2.41 0.01 11.93
N ASN A 119 1.29 0.50 12.46
CA ASN A 119 0.59 1.62 11.79
C ASN A 119 1.36 2.96 11.94
N TYR A 120 2.31 3.04 12.88
CA TYR A 120 3.09 4.23 13.21
C TYR A 120 4.60 4.06 12.93
N PRO A 121 5.30 5.15 12.59
CA PRO A 121 6.74 5.11 12.33
C PRO A 121 7.54 4.70 13.58
N VAL A 122 8.54 3.85 13.37
CA VAL A 122 9.59 3.58 14.38
C VAL A 122 10.52 4.79 14.44
N GLN A 123 10.81 5.29 15.65
CA GLN A 123 11.54 6.56 15.83
C GLN A 123 12.92 6.37 16.48
N PHE A 124 13.95 7.00 15.90
CA PHE A 124 15.29 7.16 16.49
C PHE A 124 15.71 8.62 16.43
N ILE A 125 15.60 9.34 17.55
CA ILE A 125 15.67 10.81 17.56
C ILE A 125 16.70 11.31 18.58
N ASN A 126 17.60 12.22 18.19
CA ASN A 126 18.52 12.91 19.10
C ASN A 126 19.39 11.95 19.95
N ASN A 127 19.97 10.91 19.33
CA ASN A 127 20.94 10.03 19.99
C ASN A 127 22.35 10.28 19.40
N PRO A 128 23.08 11.32 19.86
CA PRO A 128 24.26 11.87 19.17
C PRO A 128 25.47 10.92 19.04
N LYS A 129 25.44 9.76 19.70
CA LYS A 129 26.50 8.74 19.63
C LYS A 129 26.06 7.44 18.95
N LEU A 130 24.82 7.39 18.46
CA LEU A 130 24.23 6.18 17.88
C LEU A 130 24.35 6.17 16.36
N ASP A 131 24.99 5.14 15.80
CA ASP A 131 24.97 4.86 14.36
C ASP A 131 23.77 3.94 14.04
N ILE A 132 22.75 4.47 13.37
CA ILE A 132 21.56 3.72 12.97
C ILE A 132 21.60 3.26 11.51
N HIS A 133 22.64 3.65 10.76
CA HIS A 133 22.80 3.31 9.35
C HIS A 133 22.65 1.81 9.02
N PRO A 134 23.12 0.86 9.85
CA PRO A 134 22.95 -0.57 9.58
C PRO A 134 21.49 -1.05 9.50
N LEU A 135 20.55 -0.36 10.16
CA LEU A 135 19.12 -0.68 10.09
C LEU A 135 18.52 -0.35 8.73
N CYS A 136 19.18 0.53 7.98
CA CYS A 136 18.68 1.14 6.74
C CYS A 136 19.18 0.40 5.48
N VAL A 137 19.90 -0.71 5.63
CA VAL A 137 20.51 -1.48 4.53
C VAL A 137 20.14 -2.97 4.60
N GLY A 138 20.15 -3.66 3.46
CA GLY A 138 19.96 -5.12 3.39
C GLY A 138 18.56 -5.60 3.85
N ASN A 139 18.51 -6.75 4.53
CA ASN A 139 17.26 -7.40 4.96
C ASN A 139 16.57 -6.68 6.14
N SER A 140 17.29 -5.85 6.89
CA SER A 140 16.70 -5.05 7.97
C SER A 140 15.77 -3.97 7.40
N PHE A 141 16.10 -3.41 6.23
CA PHE A 141 15.25 -2.45 5.50
C PHE A 141 13.87 -3.04 5.12
N SER A 142 13.79 -4.32 4.75
CA SER A 142 12.51 -4.90 4.31
C SER A 142 11.48 -5.03 5.43
N LYS A 143 11.92 -5.07 6.70
CA LYS A 143 11.07 -5.40 7.86
C LYS A 143 10.31 -4.20 8.47
N PHE A 144 10.57 -2.97 8.03
CA PHE A 144 9.93 -1.78 8.61
C PHE A 144 9.26 -0.94 7.52
N ASP A 145 8.01 -0.54 7.77
CA ASP A 145 7.19 0.17 6.77
C ASP A 145 7.34 1.69 6.85
N LYS A 146 7.62 2.23 8.05
CA LYS A 146 7.75 3.66 8.32
C LYS A 146 8.86 3.91 9.35
N PHE A 147 9.77 4.84 9.05
CA PHE A 147 10.82 5.31 9.95
C PHE A 147 10.77 6.82 10.12
N TYR A 148 11.20 7.28 11.30
CA TYR A 148 11.51 8.68 11.54
C TYR A 148 12.84 8.78 12.31
N ILE A 149 13.89 9.21 11.63
CA ILE A 149 15.27 9.10 12.10
C ILE A 149 15.95 10.44 11.92
N VAL A 150 16.36 11.07 13.02
CA VAL A 150 16.92 12.42 12.99
C VAL A 150 17.90 12.65 14.14
N ASN A 151 18.99 13.37 13.86
CA ASN A 151 19.98 13.84 14.83
C ASN A 151 20.67 12.72 15.62
N ASN A 152 21.00 11.60 14.97
CA ASN A 152 21.89 10.58 15.56
C ASN A 152 23.34 10.75 15.06
N LEU A 153 24.29 9.94 15.54
CA LEU A 153 25.69 10.00 15.07
C LEU A 153 25.77 9.79 13.56
N LYS A 154 24.93 8.88 13.05
CA LYS A 154 24.77 8.61 11.63
C LYS A 154 23.38 8.06 11.36
N ASP A 155 22.60 8.81 10.59
CA ASP A 155 21.20 8.52 10.26
C ASP A 155 21.03 7.60 9.03
N CYS A 156 19.79 7.21 8.76
CA CYS A 156 19.39 6.56 7.51
C CYS A 156 19.33 7.58 6.38
N GLY A 157 20.07 7.34 5.28
CA GLY A 157 19.96 8.14 4.04
C GLY A 157 19.77 9.63 4.31
N CYS A 158 18.77 10.23 3.67
CA CYS A 158 18.37 11.62 3.89
C CYS A 158 16.95 11.66 4.46
N THR A 159 16.75 12.47 5.49
CA THR A 159 15.55 12.42 6.36
C THR A 159 14.84 13.77 6.46
N GLU A 160 15.21 14.76 5.64
CA GLU A 160 14.50 16.03 5.59
C GLU A 160 13.07 15.81 5.08
N THR A 161 12.10 16.39 5.79
CA THR A 161 10.67 16.18 5.53
C THR A 161 10.09 17.16 4.51
N SER A 162 10.83 18.22 4.15
CA SER A 162 10.42 19.23 3.17
C SER A 162 11.58 19.52 2.24
N ILE A 163 11.35 19.46 0.93
CA ILE A 163 12.36 19.66 -0.11
C ILE A 163 11.86 20.76 -1.06
N ASN A 164 12.66 21.81 -1.22
CA ASN A 164 12.38 22.94 -2.10
C ASN A 164 13.67 23.42 -2.78
N ASN A 165 13.60 24.53 -3.53
CA ASN A 165 14.78 25.06 -4.22
C ASN A 165 15.93 25.50 -3.30
N GLU A 166 15.70 25.76 -2.01
CA GLU A 166 16.72 26.21 -1.07
C GLU A 166 17.59 25.06 -0.55
N ASN A 167 17.00 23.87 -0.33
CA ASN A 167 17.69 22.75 0.31
C ASN A 167 17.95 21.54 -0.61
N VAL A 168 17.32 21.43 -1.79
CA VAL A 168 17.42 20.24 -2.66
C VAL A 168 18.86 19.87 -3.04
N VAL A 169 19.79 20.85 -3.07
CA VAL A 169 21.22 20.60 -3.37
C VAL A 169 21.89 19.72 -2.31
N ASN A 170 21.40 19.75 -1.07
CA ASN A 170 21.89 18.88 0.02
C ASN A 170 21.63 17.40 -0.29
N PHE A 171 20.71 17.11 -1.21
CA PHE A 171 20.33 15.74 -1.55
C PHE A 171 21.20 15.06 -2.61
N LYS A 172 22.20 15.76 -3.16
CA LYS A 172 23.03 15.27 -4.27
C LYS A 172 23.71 13.92 -4.05
N ASN A 173 23.96 13.55 -2.79
CA ASN A 173 24.59 12.30 -2.39
C ASN A 173 23.62 11.30 -1.74
N CYS A 174 22.32 11.58 -1.77
CA CYS A 174 21.30 10.70 -1.21
C CYS A 174 21.01 9.56 -2.17
N ASN A 175 21.19 8.33 -1.69
CA ASN A 175 20.71 7.13 -2.38
C ASN A 175 19.34 6.67 -1.88
N SER A 176 18.91 7.15 -0.71
CA SER A 176 17.63 6.81 -0.11
C SER A 176 17.05 8.01 0.65
N ILE A 177 15.74 8.21 0.54
CA ILE A 177 14.97 9.19 1.32
C ILE A 177 14.08 8.45 2.31
N PHE A 178 14.03 8.93 3.55
CA PHE A 178 13.29 8.30 4.64
C PHE A 178 12.34 9.29 5.33
N GLY A 179 11.12 8.82 5.58
CA GLY A 179 10.07 9.56 6.28
C GLY A 179 9.08 10.22 5.32
N PRO A 180 8.02 10.83 5.88
CA PRO A 180 7.11 11.68 5.11
C PRO A 180 7.90 12.80 4.43
N THR A 181 7.73 12.93 3.12
CA THR A 181 8.44 13.92 2.30
C THR A 181 7.45 14.82 1.59
N GLU A 182 7.61 16.13 1.75
CA GLU A 182 6.90 17.15 1.00
C GLU A 182 7.86 17.78 -0.02
N ILE A 183 7.44 17.89 -1.28
CA ILE A 183 8.16 18.64 -2.32
C ILE A 183 7.24 19.77 -2.78
N SER A 184 7.55 20.99 -2.35
CA SER A 184 6.72 22.16 -2.59
C SER A 184 7.54 23.39 -2.95
N ASP A 185 6.86 24.41 -3.50
CA ASP A 185 7.44 25.70 -3.90
C ASP A 185 8.66 25.58 -4.83
N ALA A 186 8.68 24.51 -5.64
CA ALA A 186 9.77 24.17 -6.54
C ALA A 186 9.63 24.89 -7.89
N THR A 187 10.03 26.17 -7.92
CA THR A 187 9.95 27.02 -9.10
C THR A 187 11.04 26.75 -10.14
N ASN A 188 12.24 26.31 -9.72
CA ASN A 188 13.34 25.93 -10.61
C ASN A 188 13.53 24.40 -10.61
N ALA A 189 12.81 23.73 -11.52
CA ALA A 189 12.81 22.27 -11.64
C ALA A 189 14.21 21.66 -11.88
N SER A 190 15.13 22.38 -12.53
CA SER A 190 16.45 21.86 -12.88
C SER A 190 17.32 21.49 -11.66
N MET A 191 17.10 22.15 -10.52
CA MET A 191 17.84 21.87 -9.27
C MET A 191 17.51 20.49 -8.70
N PHE A 192 16.33 19.95 -9.01
CA PHE A 192 15.87 18.64 -8.53
C PHE A 192 16.61 17.47 -9.19
N SER A 193 17.44 17.73 -10.20
CA SER A 193 18.45 16.77 -10.67
C SER A 193 19.39 16.30 -9.56
N ALA A 194 19.50 17.02 -8.44
CA ALA A 194 20.17 16.56 -7.23
C ALA A 194 19.57 15.25 -6.67
N LEU A 195 18.29 14.95 -6.93
CA LEU A 195 17.63 13.70 -6.52
C LEU A 195 17.88 12.51 -7.45
N SER A 196 18.69 12.68 -8.51
CA SER A 196 18.92 11.65 -9.54
C SER A 196 19.67 10.40 -9.06
N SER A 197 20.32 10.45 -7.90
CA SER A 197 20.95 9.28 -7.25
C SER A 197 19.99 8.49 -6.39
N VAL A 198 18.81 9.02 -6.07
CA VAL A 198 17.84 8.37 -5.19
C VAL A 198 17.31 7.11 -5.85
N ARG A 199 17.49 5.98 -5.15
CA ARG A 199 17.02 4.65 -5.56
C ARG A 199 15.86 4.15 -4.73
N ASN A 200 15.80 4.55 -3.46
CA ASN A 200 14.79 4.08 -2.52
C ASN A 200 14.11 5.26 -1.83
N ILE A 201 12.79 5.23 -1.72
CA ILE A 201 12.03 6.15 -0.87
C ILE A 201 11.17 5.33 0.10
N THR A 202 11.14 5.73 1.36
CA THR A 202 10.32 5.09 2.40
C THR A 202 9.50 6.14 3.12
N GLY A 203 8.17 6.00 3.06
CA GLY A 203 7.21 6.97 3.59
C GLY A 203 6.36 7.58 2.47
N PRO A 204 5.27 8.28 2.84
CA PRO A 204 4.46 9.00 1.87
C PRO A 204 5.22 10.21 1.31
N ILE A 205 4.99 10.50 0.03
CA ILE A 205 5.50 11.69 -0.66
C ILE A 205 4.30 12.54 -1.07
N SER A 206 4.33 13.84 -0.78
CA SER A 206 3.42 14.82 -1.37
C SER A 206 4.22 15.79 -2.25
N ILE A 207 3.74 16.07 -3.46
CA ILE A 207 4.36 16.97 -4.44
C ILE A 207 3.30 17.96 -4.89
N HIS A 208 3.47 19.24 -4.58
CA HIS A 208 2.47 20.26 -4.92
C HIS A 208 3.04 21.65 -5.11
N ASN A 209 2.28 22.52 -5.79
CA ASN A 209 2.67 23.91 -6.08
C ASN A 209 4.05 24.02 -6.75
N THR A 210 4.36 23.09 -7.66
CA THR A 210 5.64 23.06 -8.39
C THR A 210 5.50 23.47 -9.85
N ASN A 211 6.61 23.85 -10.46
CA ASN A 211 6.70 24.07 -11.90
C ASN A 211 7.15 22.80 -12.66
N PHE A 212 7.04 21.61 -12.06
CA PHE A 212 7.49 20.37 -12.68
C PHE A 212 6.62 20.00 -13.88
N GLU A 213 7.27 19.63 -14.98
CA GLU A 213 6.58 19.01 -16.12
C GLU A 213 6.43 17.50 -15.93
N ASN A 214 7.34 16.88 -15.16
CA ASN A 214 7.41 15.45 -14.84
C ASN A 214 8.38 15.18 -13.68
N LEU A 215 8.43 13.93 -13.23
CA LEU A 215 9.30 13.45 -12.14
C LEU A 215 10.54 12.70 -12.63
N SER A 216 10.99 12.95 -13.87
CA SER A 216 12.16 12.25 -14.44
C SER A 216 13.47 12.49 -13.68
N PHE A 217 13.52 13.50 -12.82
CA PHE A 217 14.65 13.69 -11.90
C PHE A 217 14.82 12.50 -10.93
N PHE A 218 13.78 11.69 -10.68
CA PHE A 218 13.87 10.39 -10.01
C PHE A 218 14.27 9.24 -10.96
N SER A 219 15.16 9.50 -11.92
CA SER A 219 15.58 8.56 -12.99
C SER A 219 16.13 7.20 -12.52
N LYS A 220 16.59 7.07 -11.27
CA LYS A 220 17.12 5.82 -10.70
C LYS A 220 16.22 5.24 -9.61
N LEU A 221 15.02 5.78 -9.42
CA LEU A 221 14.11 5.31 -8.40
C LEU A 221 13.65 3.89 -8.73
N GLU A 222 14.09 2.94 -7.90
CA GLU A 222 13.81 1.52 -8.07
C GLU A 222 12.68 1.09 -7.13
N ARG A 223 12.66 1.62 -5.91
CA ARG A 223 11.76 1.17 -4.86
C ARG A 223 11.14 2.35 -4.13
N MET A 224 9.82 2.37 -4.07
CA MET A 224 9.09 3.14 -3.08
C MET A 224 8.40 2.19 -2.13
N LYS A 225 8.43 2.53 -0.83
CA LYS A 225 7.74 1.81 0.23
C LYS A 225 6.93 2.81 1.04
N GLY A 226 5.71 2.47 1.40
CA GLY A 226 4.84 3.33 2.19
C GLY A 226 3.74 2.56 2.91
N ASP A 227 2.75 3.28 3.41
CA ASP A 227 1.61 2.75 4.13
C ASP A 227 0.73 1.86 3.23
N MET A 228 0.49 0.61 3.64
CA MET A 228 -0.44 -0.30 2.94
C MET A 228 -1.89 0.20 2.95
N SER A 229 -2.23 1.09 3.88
CA SER A 229 -3.58 1.61 4.09
C SER A 229 -3.78 3.04 3.57
N GLY A 230 -2.71 3.74 3.18
CA GLY A 230 -2.74 5.16 2.82
C GLY A 230 -2.28 5.49 1.40
N VAL A 231 -2.41 6.77 1.03
CA VAL A 231 -1.79 7.35 -0.17
C VAL A 231 -0.30 7.52 0.08
N ASN A 232 0.53 6.98 -0.81
CA ASN A 232 1.99 7.02 -0.69
C ASN A 232 2.64 7.98 -1.67
N LEU A 233 1.95 8.31 -2.76
CA LEU A 233 2.35 9.35 -3.69
C LEU A 233 1.15 10.27 -3.94
N ASP A 234 1.23 11.47 -3.39
CA ASP A 234 0.21 12.50 -3.53
C ASP A 234 0.76 13.61 -4.43
N ILE A 235 0.13 13.85 -5.57
CA ILE A 235 0.54 14.86 -6.55
C ILE A 235 -0.66 15.75 -6.80
N HIS A 236 -0.61 16.98 -6.31
CA HIS A 236 -1.70 17.92 -6.49
C HIS A 236 -1.22 19.34 -6.80
N ASP A 237 -2.05 20.14 -7.45
CA ASP A 237 -1.79 21.56 -7.71
C ASP A 237 -0.46 21.83 -8.45
N ASN A 238 -0.18 21.01 -9.48
CA ASN A 238 1.01 21.13 -10.32
C ASN A 238 0.59 21.44 -11.77
N PRO A 239 0.28 22.71 -12.10
CA PRO A 239 -0.39 23.07 -13.34
C PRO A 239 0.45 22.82 -14.60
N ASN A 240 1.78 22.68 -14.49
CA ASN A 240 2.67 22.41 -15.63
C ASN A 240 2.93 20.91 -15.85
N MET A 241 2.46 20.05 -14.94
CA MET A 241 2.78 18.63 -14.98
C MET A 241 1.98 17.93 -16.08
N THR A 242 2.67 17.48 -17.12
CA THR A 242 2.07 16.83 -18.30
C THR A 242 2.39 15.33 -18.38
N ARG A 243 3.38 14.86 -17.62
CA ARG A 243 3.80 13.45 -17.60
C ARG A 243 4.20 13.04 -16.20
N LEU A 244 4.03 11.76 -15.86
CA LEU A 244 4.50 11.23 -14.58
C LEU A 244 6.02 11.00 -14.61
N GLY A 245 6.49 10.15 -15.53
CA GLY A 245 7.93 9.93 -15.72
C GLY A 245 8.57 9.06 -14.63
N LEU A 246 7.80 8.13 -14.04
CA LEU A 246 8.26 7.16 -13.04
C LEU A 246 8.08 5.73 -13.55
N GLU A 247 9.06 4.86 -13.28
CA GLU A 247 9.04 3.45 -13.70
C GLU A 247 8.70 2.48 -12.54
N SER A 248 8.53 2.96 -11.31
CA SER A 248 8.25 2.16 -10.10
C SER A 248 7.33 2.92 -9.17
N LEU A 249 6.23 2.31 -8.70
CA LEU A 249 5.17 3.04 -8.00
C LEU A 249 4.42 2.23 -6.91
N MET A 250 3.74 2.98 -6.03
CA MET A 250 2.78 2.53 -5.01
C MET A 250 1.49 3.40 -5.08
N ALA A 251 0.49 3.10 -4.23
CA ALA A 251 -0.78 3.82 -4.09
C ALA A 251 -0.69 5.35 -4.21
N MET A 252 -1.57 5.96 -5.00
CA MET A 252 -1.41 7.34 -5.47
C MET A 252 -2.70 8.19 -5.45
N ASN A 253 -2.49 9.50 -5.36
CA ASN A 253 -3.46 10.55 -5.64
C ASN A 253 -2.84 11.48 -6.70
N ILE A 254 -3.56 11.74 -7.79
CA ILE A 254 -3.20 12.76 -8.79
C ILE A 254 -4.42 13.63 -9.05
N GLU A 255 -4.29 14.92 -8.78
CA GLU A 255 -5.35 15.91 -9.01
C GLU A 255 -4.81 17.30 -9.33
N ASN A 256 -5.60 18.16 -9.96
CA ASN A 256 -5.24 19.55 -10.28
C ASN A 256 -3.87 19.67 -11.00
N VAL A 257 -3.59 18.73 -11.89
CA VAL A 257 -2.42 18.73 -12.80
C VAL A 257 -2.78 19.38 -14.15
N HIS A 258 -1.82 19.50 -15.07
CA HIS A 258 -2.11 20.06 -16.39
C HIS A 258 -3.21 19.25 -17.11
N PRO A 259 -4.15 19.87 -17.86
CA PRO A 259 -5.19 19.15 -18.63
C PRO A 259 -4.65 18.16 -19.70
N ASP A 260 -3.38 18.32 -20.05
CA ASP A 260 -2.64 17.39 -20.93
C ASP A 260 -1.87 16.30 -20.21
N PHE A 261 -1.97 16.21 -18.88
CA PHE A 261 -1.40 15.14 -18.11
C PHE A 261 -1.87 13.78 -18.63
N CYS A 262 -0.90 12.94 -19.01
CA CYS A 262 -1.20 11.62 -19.53
C CYS A 262 -0.28 10.54 -18.95
N LEU A 263 -0.83 9.35 -18.82
CA LEU A 263 -0.14 8.12 -18.46
C LEU A 263 0.11 7.29 -19.72
N THR A 264 1.32 6.71 -19.84
CA THR A 264 1.56 5.70 -20.87
C THR A 264 0.91 4.37 -20.49
N MET A 265 0.86 3.47 -21.46
CA MET A 265 0.43 2.09 -21.23
C MET A 265 1.30 1.41 -20.17
N GLU A 266 2.63 1.58 -20.22
CA GLU A 266 3.56 0.99 -19.25
C GLU A 266 3.34 1.55 -17.84
N GLU A 267 3.14 2.86 -17.69
CA GLU A 267 2.80 3.48 -16.40
C GLU A 267 1.49 2.88 -15.85
N MET A 268 0.47 2.73 -16.70
CA MET A 268 -0.80 2.11 -16.29
C MET A 268 -0.70 0.61 -15.98
N GLN A 269 0.20 -0.12 -16.64
CA GLN A 269 0.40 -1.55 -16.34
C GLN A 269 0.94 -1.76 -14.94
N VAL A 270 1.86 -0.90 -14.49
CA VAL A 270 2.38 -0.93 -13.11
C VAL A 270 1.22 -0.74 -12.12
N PHE A 271 0.33 0.19 -12.41
CA PHE A 271 -0.85 0.51 -11.59
C PHE A 271 -1.83 -0.64 -11.46
N THR A 272 -2.12 -1.33 -12.55
CA THR A 272 -3.16 -2.35 -12.60
C THR A 272 -2.65 -3.77 -12.33
N THR A 273 -1.34 -3.97 -12.29
CA THR A 273 -0.74 -5.25 -11.85
C THR A 273 -0.78 -5.43 -10.33
N PHE A 274 -0.82 -4.35 -9.55
CA PHE A 274 -1.04 -4.41 -8.11
C PHE A 274 -2.45 -3.92 -7.79
N ASN A 275 -3.05 -4.39 -6.69
CA ASN A 275 -4.31 -3.80 -6.17
C ASN A 275 -4.02 -2.42 -5.56
N THR A 276 -3.56 -1.51 -6.40
CA THR A 276 -3.17 -0.15 -6.03
C THR A 276 -4.43 0.59 -5.60
N LYS A 277 -4.40 1.18 -4.41
CA LYS A 277 -5.50 2.05 -3.96
C LYS A 277 -5.33 3.42 -4.58
N TYR A 278 -6.42 3.96 -5.12
CA TYR A 278 -6.47 5.31 -5.67
C TYR A 278 -7.48 6.12 -4.88
N VAL A 279 -7.09 7.33 -4.48
CA VAL A 279 -8.06 8.31 -3.94
C VAL A 279 -8.68 9.07 -5.09
N LYS A 280 -7.86 9.61 -5.99
CA LYS A 280 -8.27 10.29 -7.22
C LYS A 280 -7.15 10.18 -8.26
N LEU A 281 -7.53 10.01 -9.53
CA LEU A 281 -6.58 9.89 -10.64
C LEU A 281 -7.10 10.68 -11.85
N GLU A 282 -6.74 11.96 -11.92
CA GLU A 282 -7.04 12.83 -13.06
C GLU A 282 -5.97 12.64 -14.16
N ALA A 283 -6.20 11.67 -15.05
CA ALA A 283 -5.28 11.38 -16.14
C ALA A 283 -6.00 10.91 -17.40
N LYS A 284 -5.36 11.07 -18.56
CA LYS A 284 -5.74 10.41 -19.82
C LYS A 284 -4.62 9.50 -20.30
N TYR A 285 -4.87 8.66 -21.30
CA TYR A 285 -3.80 7.91 -21.95
C TYR A 285 -3.00 8.79 -22.90
N CYS A 286 -1.67 8.65 -22.89
CA CYS A 286 -0.82 9.28 -23.88
C CYS A 286 -1.09 8.69 -25.27
N ASN A 287 -1.10 9.53 -26.31
CA ASN A 287 -1.29 9.10 -27.70
C ASN A 287 -0.02 8.47 -28.28
N ILE A 288 0.38 7.32 -27.72
CA ILE A 288 1.58 6.56 -28.09
C ILE A 288 1.17 5.09 -28.18
N THR A 289 1.35 4.48 -29.35
CA THR A 289 1.01 3.06 -29.57
C THR A 289 2.25 2.16 -29.59
N THR A 290 3.44 2.75 -29.70
CA THR A 290 4.72 2.03 -29.64
C THR A 290 5.06 1.65 -28.20
N ARG A 291 5.32 0.37 -27.96
CA ARG A 291 5.73 -0.15 -26.66
C ARG A 291 7.20 -0.50 -26.61
N LYS A 292 7.81 -0.40 -25.43
CA LYS A 292 9.22 -0.79 -25.21
C LYS A 292 9.48 -2.29 -25.44
N ASP A 293 8.50 -3.14 -25.18
CA ASP A 293 8.58 -4.60 -25.33
C ASP A 293 8.28 -5.10 -26.76
N GLY A 294 7.95 -4.19 -27.68
CA GLY A 294 7.61 -4.52 -29.06
C GLY A 294 6.25 -5.21 -29.25
N GLN A 295 5.44 -5.38 -28.20
CA GLN A 295 4.10 -5.95 -28.34
C GLN A 295 3.19 -5.02 -29.14
N LYS A 296 2.35 -5.60 -30.00
CA LYS A 296 1.48 -4.83 -30.89
C LYS A 296 0.34 -4.18 -30.11
N THR A 297 0.22 -2.87 -30.27
CA THR A 297 -0.92 -2.08 -29.79
C THR A 297 -1.78 -1.68 -30.97
N CYS A 298 -3.09 -1.89 -30.85
CA CYS A 298 -4.07 -1.50 -31.85
C CYS A 298 -4.98 -0.41 -31.28
N VAL A 299 -5.26 0.61 -32.07
CA VAL A 299 -6.31 1.58 -31.75
C VAL A 299 -7.65 0.95 -32.15
N PHE A 300 -8.61 0.94 -31.23
CA PHE A 300 -9.92 0.37 -31.51
C PHE A 300 -10.77 1.34 -32.34
N GLU A 301 -11.18 0.90 -33.52
CA GLU A 301 -12.18 1.59 -34.35
C GLU A 301 -13.48 0.79 -34.41
N SER A 302 -13.37 -0.52 -34.69
CA SER A 302 -14.48 -1.48 -34.68
C SER A 302 -13.95 -2.92 -34.66
N MET A 303 -14.82 -3.88 -34.31
CA MET A 303 -14.47 -5.31 -34.31
C MET A 303 -14.06 -5.84 -35.70
N SER A 304 -14.67 -5.33 -36.77
CA SER A 304 -14.33 -5.75 -38.14
C SER A 304 -12.97 -5.21 -38.59
N ALA A 305 -12.59 -4.00 -38.16
CA ALA A 305 -11.30 -3.37 -38.48
C ALA A 305 -10.14 -3.83 -37.57
N LEU A 306 -10.43 -4.35 -36.37
CA LEU A 306 -9.42 -4.84 -35.44
C LEU A 306 -8.55 -5.93 -36.08
N HIS A 307 -7.25 -5.92 -35.84
CA HIS A 307 -6.34 -6.95 -36.36
C HIS A 307 -6.27 -8.15 -35.41
N ASN A 308 -5.95 -9.34 -35.92
CA ASN A 308 -6.04 -10.59 -35.16
C ASN A 308 -4.86 -10.85 -34.18
N ASP A 309 -3.79 -10.07 -34.29
CA ASP A 309 -2.52 -10.21 -33.54
C ASP A 309 -2.32 -9.06 -32.53
N CYS A 310 -3.38 -8.30 -32.25
CA CYS A 310 -3.35 -7.21 -31.28
C CYS A 310 -3.18 -7.79 -29.88
N VAL A 311 -2.11 -7.43 -29.19
CA VAL A 311 -1.88 -7.85 -27.80
C VAL A 311 -2.43 -6.82 -26.82
N HIS A 312 -2.40 -5.55 -27.23
CA HIS A 312 -2.92 -4.40 -26.48
C HIS A 312 -3.93 -3.64 -27.34
N ILE A 313 -4.98 -3.13 -26.69
CA ILE A 313 -5.96 -2.26 -27.34
C ILE A 313 -6.00 -0.91 -26.64
N MET A 314 -5.93 0.17 -27.42
CA MET A 314 -6.20 1.53 -26.97
C MET A 314 -7.57 1.98 -27.48
N GLY A 315 -8.46 2.36 -26.56
CA GLY A 315 -9.84 2.74 -26.86
C GLY A 315 -10.89 1.79 -26.25
N ASN A 316 -12.15 2.18 -26.39
CA ASN A 316 -13.28 1.47 -25.80
C ASN A 316 -13.77 0.36 -26.74
N VAL A 317 -13.59 -0.89 -26.31
CA VAL A 317 -14.01 -2.08 -27.07
C VAL A 317 -15.51 -2.30 -26.87
N ILE A 318 -16.24 -2.33 -27.98
CA ILE A 318 -17.69 -2.57 -28.00
C ILE A 318 -17.96 -3.81 -28.84
N ILE A 319 -18.63 -4.80 -28.24
CA ILE A 319 -19.14 -6.00 -28.90
C ILE A 319 -20.66 -5.94 -28.82
N SER A 320 -21.29 -5.68 -29.96
CA SER A 320 -22.75 -5.67 -30.07
C SER A 320 -23.25 -6.69 -31.10
N SER A 321 -24.58 -6.83 -31.21
CA SER A 321 -25.22 -7.66 -32.23
C SER A 321 -24.58 -7.47 -33.62
N GLY A 322 -24.18 -8.58 -34.26
CA GLY A 322 -23.50 -8.62 -35.54
C GLY A 322 -21.97 -8.63 -35.45
N ASN A 323 -21.38 -8.42 -34.27
CA ASN A 323 -19.93 -8.46 -34.05
C ASN A 323 -19.42 -9.84 -33.58
N GLU A 324 -20.30 -10.77 -33.27
CA GLU A 324 -19.97 -12.09 -32.71
C GLU A 324 -19.00 -12.87 -33.61
N GLN A 325 -19.10 -12.69 -34.93
CA GLN A 325 -18.19 -13.31 -35.91
C GLN A 325 -16.72 -12.84 -35.82
N TYR A 326 -16.45 -11.75 -35.10
CA TYR A 326 -15.12 -11.13 -35.00
C TYR A 326 -14.47 -11.32 -33.62
N ILE A 327 -15.13 -11.98 -32.66
CA ILE A 327 -14.66 -12.05 -31.26
C ILE A 327 -13.32 -12.76 -31.10
N GLU A 328 -13.00 -13.70 -31.99
CA GLU A 328 -11.72 -14.44 -32.00
C GLU A 328 -10.50 -13.52 -32.16
N LYS A 329 -10.69 -12.30 -32.67
CA LYS A 329 -9.63 -11.28 -32.75
C LYS A 329 -9.14 -10.81 -31.38
N LEU A 330 -9.94 -11.00 -30.34
CA LEU A 330 -9.60 -10.64 -28.97
C LEU A 330 -8.85 -11.76 -28.24
N SER A 331 -8.70 -12.94 -28.85
CA SER A 331 -8.06 -14.11 -28.22
C SER A 331 -6.61 -13.86 -27.79
N SER A 332 -5.86 -13.00 -28.48
CA SER A 332 -4.48 -12.64 -28.13
C SER A 332 -4.38 -11.36 -27.27
N VAL A 333 -5.50 -10.68 -27.04
CA VAL A 333 -5.53 -9.42 -26.30
C VAL A 333 -5.36 -9.70 -24.82
N THR A 334 -4.38 -9.04 -24.24
CA THR A 334 -4.06 -9.14 -22.81
C THR A 334 -4.56 -7.94 -22.02
N ARG A 335 -4.66 -6.76 -22.65
CA ARG A 335 -5.01 -5.50 -21.97
C ARG A 335 -5.78 -4.55 -22.85
N ILE A 336 -6.74 -3.85 -22.24
CA ILE A 336 -7.54 -2.79 -22.87
C ILE A 336 -7.35 -1.49 -22.08
N TYR A 337 -6.82 -0.47 -22.73
CA TYR A 337 -6.68 0.91 -22.23
C TYR A 337 -7.90 1.72 -22.67
N GLY A 338 -9.00 1.48 -21.96
CA GLY A 338 -10.37 1.91 -22.27
C GLY A 338 -11.35 0.98 -21.56
N SER A 339 -12.61 0.97 -21.99
CA SER A 339 -13.63 0.05 -21.48
C SER A 339 -13.86 -1.17 -22.37
N LEU A 340 -14.48 -2.20 -21.81
CA LEU A 340 -15.02 -3.35 -22.54
C LEU A 340 -16.53 -3.42 -22.31
N SER A 341 -17.31 -3.28 -23.39
CA SER A 341 -18.76 -3.41 -23.36
C SER A 341 -19.23 -4.54 -24.26
N ILE A 342 -19.97 -5.49 -23.71
CA ILE A 342 -20.61 -6.59 -24.46
C ILE A 342 -22.11 -6.45 -24.25
N THR A 343 -22.81 -6.09 -25.32
CA THR A 343 -24.22 -5.70 -25.23
C THR A 343 -25.08 -6.26 -26.35
N ASN A 344 -26.28 -6.75 -26.04
CA ASN A 344 -27.23 -7.24 -27.07
C ASN A 344 -26.65 -8.33 -27.98
N THR A 345 -25.87 -9.26 -27.43
CA THR A 345 -25.28 -10.38 -28.18
C THR A 345 -25.97 -11.71 -27.87
N THR A 346 -25.74 -12.71 -28.73
CA THR A 346 -26.14 -14.11 -28.49
C THR A 346 -24.97 -14.97 -27.98
N LEU A 347 -23.97 -14.35 -27.36
CA LEU A 347 -22.81 -15.05 -26.82
C LEU A 347 -23.21 -15.87 -25.61
N LYS A 348 -22.67 -17.09 -25.50
CA LYS A 348 -22.91 -17.99 -24.37
C LYS A 348 -21.87 -17.89 -23.27
N ASN A 349 -20.66 -17.54 -23.65
CA ASN A 349 -19.51 -17.44 -22.74
C ASN A 349 -18.52 -16.35 -23.18
N LEU A 350 -17.52 -16.09 -22.32
CA LEU A 350 -16.44 -15.13 -22.57
C LEU A 350 -15.07 -15.80 -22.79
N GLU A 351 -15.02 -17.07 -23.21
CA GLU A 351 -13.77 -17.85 -23.32
C GLU A 351 -12.75 -17.21 -24.28
N PHE A 352 -13.22 -16.53 -25.32
CA PHE A 352 -12.38 -15.78 -26.27
C PHE A 352 -11.59 -14.63 -25.60
N LEU A 353 -11.90 -14.25 -24.36
CA LEU A 353 -11.17 -13.28 -23.54
C LEU A 353 -10.21 -13.96 -22.55
N GLY A 354 -9.89 -15.25 -22.70
CA GLY A 354 -9.10 -16.01 -21.73
C GLY A 354 -7.73 -15.41 -21.37
N ASN A 355 -7.12 -14.64 -22.28
CA ASN A 355 -5.85 -13.96 -22.07
C ASN A 355 -6.00 -12.53 -21.52
N LEU A 356 -7.22 -12.00 -21.45
CA LEU A 356 -7.48 -10.63 -20.99
C LEU A 356 -7.21 -10.55 -19.48
N THR A 357 -6.15 -9.82 -19.16
CA THR A 357 -5.65 -9.67 -17.79
C THR A 357 -6.09 -8.37 -17.14
N ASN A 358 -6.36 -7.32 -17.92
CA ASN A 358 -6.73 -6.04 -17.37
C ASN A 358 -7.54 -5.15 -18.33
N VAL A 359 -8.49 -4.40 -17.78
CA VAL A 359 -9.24 -3.33 -18.45
C VAL A 359 -9.18 -2.09 -17.57
N ALA A 360 -8.77 -0.96 -18.14
CA ALA A 360 -8.53 0.24 -17.37
C ALA A 360 -9.05 1.49 -18.08
N VAL A 361 -10.04 2.14 -17.47
CA VAL A 361 -10.67 3.36 -17.94
C VAL A 361 -10.08 4.55 -17.20
N LEU A 362 -9.63 5.56 -17.95
CA LEU A 362 -9.14 6.83 -17.44
C LEU A 362 -10.03 7.97 -17.95
N ASN A 363 -10.20 9.02 -17.14
CA ASN A 363 -10.99 10.21 -17.49
C ASN A 363 -12.46 9.93 -17.86
N ASP A 364 -13.05 8.88 -17.28
CA ASP A 364 -14.45 8.49 -17.48
C ASP A 364 -14.92 7.73 -16.22
N THR A 365 -16.21 7.84 -15.90
CA THR A 365 -16.87 7.15 -14.79
C THR A 365 -17.61 5.88 -15.22
N SER A 366 -17.56 5.56 -16.51
CA SER A 366 -18.14 4.34 -17.08
C SER A 366 -17.49 3.10 -16.47
N PRO A 367 -18.24 1.98 -16.40
CA PRO A 367 -17.66 0.71 -15.99
C PRO A 367 -16.47 0.33 -16.87
N ALA A 368 -15.45 -0.26 -16.24
CA ALA A 368 -14.36 -0.86 -16.99
C ALA A 368 -14.89 -2.04 -17.82
N ILE A 369 -15.77 -2.85 -17.23
CA ILE A 369 -16.41 -3.99 -17.88
C ILE A 369 -17.93 -3.86 -17.74
N LEU A 370 -18.63 -3.85 -18.87
CA LEU A 370 -20.08 -3.83 -18.94
C LEU A 370 -20.58 -5.06 -19.71
N LEU A 371 -21.38 -5.90 -19.05
CA LEU A 371 -22.14 -6.98 -19.67
C LEU A 371 -23.62 -6.64 -19.54
N ASP A 372 -24.28 -6.28 -20.65
CA ASP A 372 -25.68 -5.83 -20.62
C ASP A 372 -26.53 -6.50 -21.70
N THR A 373 -27.67 -7.08 -21.33
CA THR A 373 -28.68 -7.57 -22.28
C THR A 373 -28.13 -8.65 -23.23
N ASN A 374 -27.41 -9.63 -22.69
CA ASN A 374 -26.94 -10.81 -23.43
C ASN A 374 -27.69 -12.06 -22.92
N PRO A 375 -28.89 -12.39 -23.44
CA PRO A 375 -29.79 -13.35 -22.83
C PRO A 375 -29.29 -14.80 -22.82
N ASP A 376 -28.36 -15.15 -23.70
CA ASP A 376 -27.78 -16.50 -23.79
C ASP A 376 -26.50 -16.65 -22.95
N LEU A 377 -26.03 -15.57 -22.32
CA LEU A 377 -24.76 -15.52 -21.59
C LEU A 377 -24.92 -16.18 -20.22
N SER A 378 -24.33 -17.35 -20.06
CA SER A 378 -24.36 -18.11 -18.80
C SER A 378 -23.01 -18.21 -18.11
N ASP A 379 -21.90 -18.10 -18.86
CA ASP A 379 -20.54 -18.14 -18.31
C ASP A 379 -19.80 -16.82 -18.56
N ILE A 380 -19.58 -16.07 -17.48
CA ILE A 380 -18.89 -14.78 -17.50
C ILE A 380 -17.45 -14.86 -16.98
N THR A 381 -16.90 -16.07 -16.92
CA THR A 381 -15.57 -16.29 -16.34
C THR A 381 -14.49 -15.58 -17.15
N LEU A 382 -13.67 -14.78 -16.46
CA LEU A 382 -12.50 -14.11 -17.01
C LEU A 382 -11.26 -14.60 -16.25
N PHE A 383 -10.70 -15.72 -16.69
CA PHE A 383 -9.71 -16.50 -15.92
C PHE A 383 -8.46 -15.73 -15.50
N SER A 384 -8.04 -14.76 -16.31
CA SER A 384 -6.79 -14.02 -16.10
C SER A 384 -7.01 -12.59 -15.59
N MET A 385 -8.26 -12.17 -15.40
CA MET A 385 -8.61 -10.78 -15.06
C MET A 385 -8.13 -10.41 -13.66
N MET A 386 -7.46 -9.27 -13.56
CA MET A 386 -7.01 -8.71 -12.30
C MET A 386 -7.23 -7.20 -12.29
N TYR A 387 -7.91 -6.74 -11.23
CA TYR A 387 -8.04 -5.34 -10.84
C TYR A 387 -8.46 -4.41 -11.99
N PRO A 388 -9.61 -4.64 -12.65
CA PRO A 388 -10.12 -3.69 -13.63
C PRO A 388 -10.33 -2.32 -12.97
N TYR A 389 -9.92 -1.26 -13.66
CA TYR A 389 -9.87 0.08 -13.11
C TYR A 389 -10.83 1.04 -13.80
N THR A 390 -11.52 1.87 -13.02
CA THR A 390 -12.28 3.04 -13.47
C THR A 390 -12.30 4.07 -12.35
N SER A 391 -12.46 5.35 -12.67
CA SER A 391 -12.75 6.41 -11.69
C SER A 391 -14.21 6.37 -11.21
N GLY A 392 -15.07 5.60 -11.87
CA GLY A 392 -16.46 5.41 -11.50
C GLY A 392 -16.67 4.49 -10.27
N PRO A 393 -17.87 4.49 -9.68
CA PRO A 393 -18.19 3.68 -8.50
C PRO A 393 -18.31 2.18 -8.78
N HIS A 394 -18.43 1.79 -10.06
CA HIS A 394 -18.70 0.41 -10.46
C HIS A 394 -17.73 -0.03 -11.56
N ALA A 395 -16.68 -0.76 -11.18
CA ALA A 395 -15.69 -1.28 -12.12
C ALA A 395 -16.29 -2.32 -13.07
N VAL A 396 -17.14 -3.20 -12.55
CA VAL A 396 -17.81 -4.23 -13.32
C VAL A 396 -19.31 -4.15 -13.11
N VAL A 397 -20.06 -4.07 -14.22
CA VAL A 397 -21.52 -4.04 -14.23
C VAL A 397 -22.04 -5.21 -15.07
N ILE A 398 -22.91 -6.02 -14.47
CA ILE A 398 -23.53 -7.18 -15.10
C ILE A 398 -25.04 -7.04 -14.92
N GLN A 399 -25.77 -6.82 -16.00
CA GLN A 399 -27.21 -6.58 -15.93
C GLN A 399 -27.97 -7.15 -17.11
N ASN A 400 -29.23 -7.54 -16.91
CA ASN A 400 -30.14 -7.99 -17.97
C ASN A 400 -29.64 -9.17 -18.83
N ASN A 401 -28.65 -9.94 -18.36
CA ASN A 401 -28.09 -11.08 -19.11
C ASN A 401 -28.79 -12.41 -18.79
N ALA A 402 -29.56 -12.47 -17.71
CA ALA A 402 -30.32 -13.67 -17.37
C ALA A 402 -31.46 -13.85 -18.40
N ASN A 403 -31.57 -15.05 -18.98
CA ASN A 403 -32.85 -15.45 -19.54
C ASN A 403 -33.85 -15.69 -18.39
N HIS A 404 -35.14 -15.69 -18.71
CA HIS A 404 -36.22 -15.87 -17.73
C HIS A 404 -36.19 -17.18 -16.93
N LEU A 405 -35.26 -18.10 -17.21
CA LEU A 405 -35.15 -19.42 -16.61
C LEU A 405 -33.87 -19.61 -15.77
N GLU A 406 -32.80 -18.84 -16.02
CA GLU A 406 -31.47 -19.05 -15.41
C GLU A 406 -30.79 -17.73 -15.04
N ASN A 407 -30.36 -17.62 -13.78
CA ASN A 407 -29.52 -16.52 -13.30
C ASN A 407 -28.03 -16.86 -13.51
N ILE A 408 -27.21 -15.86 -13.85
CA ILE A 408 -25.74 -16.02 -13.91
C ILE A 408 -25.18 -16.44 -12.55
N PHE A 409 -25.63 -15.78 -11.48
CA PHE A 409 -25.29 -16.16 -10.11
C PHE A 409 -26.52 -16.78 -9.45
N MET A 410 -26.39 -18.03 -9.01
CA MET A 410 -27.46 -18.75 -8.30
C MET A 410 -27.68 -18.20 -6.88
N ASN A 411 -26.63 -17.63 -6.28
CA ASN A 411 -26.69 -17.02 -4.97
C ASN A 411 -25.63 -15.91 -4.80
N PRO A 412 -25.77 -15.06 -3.78
CA PRO A 412 -24.83 -13.94 -3.54
C PRO A 412 -23.40 -14.36 -3.21
N LEU A 413 -23.20 -15.57 -2.66
CA LEU A 413 -21.85 -16.11 -2.43
C LEU A 413 -21.09 -16.34 -3.75
N GLN A 414 -21.77 -16.80 -4.81
CA GLN A 414 -21.15 -16.93 -6.14
C GLN A 414 -20.76 -15.56 -6.72
N CYS A 415 -21.64 -14.56 -6.60
CA CYS A 415 -21.33 -13.17 -7.00
C CYS A 415 -20.12 -12.65 -6.23
N TYR A 416 -20.09 -12.86 -4.91
CA TYR A 416 -18.99 -12.42 -4.04
C TYR A 416 -17.68 -13.12 -4.37
N ASN A 417 -17.70 -14.42 -4.65
CA ASN A 417 -16.51 -15.16 -5.10
C ASN A 417 -15.99 -14.64 -6.44
N TYR A 418 -16.88 -14.33 -7.38
CA TYR A 418 -16.50 -13.70 -8.65
C TYR A 418 -15.88 -12.31 -8.43
N GLN A 419 -16.48 -11.51 -7.55
CA GLN A 419 -15.94 -10.21 -7.15
C GLN A 419 -14.51 -10.33 -6.58
N ILE A 420 -14.27 -11.32 -5.71
CA ILE A 420 -12.93 -11.60 -5.18
C ILE A 420 -11.98 -12.04 -6.29
N SER A 421 -12.41 -12.93 -7.20
CA SER A 421 -11.53 -13.47 -8.24
C SER A 421 -11.04 -12.41 -9.20
N ILE A 422 -11.87 -11.42 -9.54
CA ILE A 422 -11.47 -10.30 -10.41
C ILE A 422 -10.77 -9.16 -9.63
N GLY A 423 -10.93 -9.11 -8.31
CA GLY A 423 -10.33 -8.08 -7.46
C GLY A 423 -10.98 -6.69 -7.55
N ALA A 424 -12.25 -6.59 -7.94
CA ALA A 424 -12.96 -5.32 -8.10
C ALA A 424 -14.44 -5.45 -7.76
N TYR A 425 -15.09 -4.35 -7.35
CA TYR A 425 -16.52 -4.34 -7.03
C TYR A 425 -17.40 -4.68 -8.24
N VAL A 426 -18.40 -5.52 -8.01
CA VAL A 426 -19.36 -5.96 -9.03
C VAL A 426 -20.76 -5.47 -8.68
N LEU A 427 -21.40 -4.79 -9.63
CA LEU A 427 -22.81 -4.44 -9.59
C LEU A 427 -23.59 -5.44 -10.47
N TYR A 428 -24.39 -6.30 -9.85
CA TYR A 428 -25.20 -7.31 -10.52
C TYR A 428 -26.69 -6.94 -10.43
N ASN A 429 -27.33 -6.68 -11.59
CA ASN A 429 -28.74 -6.28 -11.68
C ASN A 429 -29.13 -5.14 -10.71
N GLY A 430 -28.26 -4.13 -10.58
CA GLY A 430 -28.49 -2.96 -9.72
C GLY A 430 -28.20 -3.18 -8.23
N ALA A 431 -27.74 -4.36 -7.82
CA ALA A 431 -27.35 -4.68 -6.43
C ALA A 431 -25.87 -5.08 -6.35
N ASN A 432 -25.24 -4.85 -5.19
CA ASN A 432 -23.89 -5.33 -4.96
C ASN A 432 -23.90 -6.83 -4.58
N CYS A 433 -22.75 -7.51 -4.69
CA CYS A 433 -22.65 -8.91 -4.27
C CYS A 433 -22.74 -9.11 -2.73
N ALA A 434 -22.64 -8.04 -1.93
CA ALA A 434 -22.61 -8.12 -0.46
C ALA A 434 -24.01 -8.16 0.18
N TRP A 435 -25.07 -7.81 -0.56
CA TRP A 435 -26.45 -7.87 -0.10
C TRP A 435 -27.00 -9.29 -0.28
N VAL A 436 -26.56 -10.24 0.54
CA VAL A 436 -27.36 -11.24 1.30
C VAL A 436 -26.37 -12.02 2.17
N MET A 437 -25.95 -11.42 3.28
CA MET A 437 -25.60 -12.18 4.50
C MET A 437 -26.45 -11.75 5.69
N SER A 438 -27.40 -10.83 5.51
CA SER A 438 -28.14 -10.21 6.62
C SER A 438 -29.60 -10.59 6.73
N ASP A 439 -30.18 -11.41 5.84
CA ASP A 439 -31.57 -11.87 6.02
C ASP A 439 -31.73 -13.34 5.59
N GLY A 440 -31.78 -14.23 6.59
CA GLY A 440 -32.43 -15.54 6.50
C GLY A 440 -31.56 -16.75 6.10
N GLU A 441 -30.83 -17.33 7.06
CA GLU A 441 -31.14 -18.66 7.61
C GLU A 441 -29.97 -19.17 8.49
N SER A 442 -30.36 -19.52 9.72
CA SER A 442 -29.58 -20.20 10.75
C SER A 442 -29.14 -21.61 10.35
N ASN A 443 -28.01 -22.02 10.92
CA ASN A 443 -27.45 -23.39 10.99
C ASN A 443 -26.73 -23.90 9.74
N TYR A 444 -25.44 -23.59 9.59
CA TYR A 444 -24.38 -24.59 9.48
C TYR A 444 -23.02 -23.98 9.89
N GLY A 445 -22.41 -24.56 10.94
CA GLY A 445 -21.00 -24.50 11.33
C GLY A 445 -20.16 -23.28 10.96
N VAL A 446 -20.18 -22.26 11.82
CA VAL A 446 -19.20 -21.17 11.82
C VAL A 446 -17.83 -21.72 12.23
N TYR A 447 -16.93 -21.90 11.27
CA TYR A 447 -15.50 -21.84 11.54
C TYR A 447 -15.17 -20.39 11.91
N TRP A 448 -14.87 -20.16 13.18
CA TRP A 448 -14.40 -18.89 13.69
C TRP A 448 -13.02 -18.58 13.09
N ILE A 449 -12.98 -17.76 12.04
CA ILE A 449 -11.83 -16.90 11.78
C ILE A 449 -12.18 -15.56 12.42
N SER A 450 -11.44 -15.22 13.48
CA SER A 450 -11.64 -14.00 14.26
C SER A 450 -11.49 -12.75 13.38
N ILE A 451 -12.62 -12.11 13.07
CA ILE A 451 -12.65 -10.71 12.61
C ILE A 451 -12.59 -9.83 13.87
N CYS A 452 -11.45 -9.19 14.08
CA CYS A 452 -11.29 -8.09 15.01
C CYS A 452 -10.95 -6.84 14.19
N ALA A 453 -11.96 -6.24 13.55
CA ALA A 453 -11.89 -4.90 12.97
C ALA A 453 -13.29 -4.49 12.52
N LEU A 454 -13.91 -3.54 13.23
CA LEU A 454 -14.88 -2.53 12.76
C LEU A 454 -15.65 -2.01 13.97
N LEU A 455 -15.15 -0.91 14.55
CA LEU A 455 -15.93 0.12 15.25
C LEU A 455 -14.97 1.29 15.54
N SER A 456 -14.74 2.14 14.55
CA SER A 456 -14.29 3.53 14.77
C SER A 456 -14.61 4.39 13.56
N SER A 457 -15.88 4.74 13.46
CA SER A 457 -16.31 5.95 12.76
C SER A 457 -17.68 6.28 13.34
N ILE A 458 -17.70 7.14 14.35
CA ILE A 458 -18.80 8.02 14.76
C ILE A 458 -18.37 8.76 16.05
N PHE A 459 -18.29 10.08 15.95
CA PHE A 459 -18.12 11.14 16.95
C PHE A 459 -16.71 11.62 17.37
N PHE A 460 -16.45 12.85 16.88
CA PHE A 460 -15.46 13.90 17.19
C PHE A 460 -14.03 13.78 16.66
#